data_AF-A0A1X3GR72-F1
#
_entry.id   AF-A0A1X3GR72-F1
#
_cell.length_a   1.000
_cell.length_b   1.000
_cell.length_c   1.000
_cell.angle_alpha   90.00
_cell.angle_beta   90.00
_cell.angle_gamma   90.00
#
_symmetry.space_group_name_H-M   'P 1'
#
loop_
_entity.id
_entity.type
_entity.pdbx_description
1 polymer ?
#
loop_
_entity_poly.entity_id
_entity_poly.type
_entity_poly.pdbx_seq_one_letter_code
_entity_poly.pdbx_strand_id
1 'polypeptide(L)'
;MGLTGSPALKLNLLTQILQDGHLVDDASLVEIASAIVAARLPDNSWVRGHIKQTLSGLGSSSIWSLYAQIWLASKYSSNDELMAIIDTKASMWGSNEHLTRLVAGMFSRFVGSPLQSKFEAILRKAGGFATSSVTQLHRELANTVAGFTAIRKFIVAHNTSLPNRISHAKFLMLLSLLRNAGIAPVAVTQLKTIHAVALTDPFYAHLVP
;
A
#
# COMPACT_ATOMS: atom_id res chain seq x y z
N MET A 1 -19.62 -16.54 22.59
CA MET A 1 -19.12 -17.20 21.36
C MET A 1 -18.03 -16.33 20.77
N GLY A 2 -16.76 -16.66 21.05
CA GLY A 2 -15.61 -15.85 20.63
C GLY A 2 -15.16 -16.21 19.22
N LEU A 3 -15.18 -15.23 18.31
CA LEU A 3 -14.58 -15.33 16.96
C LEU A 3 -13.05 -15.25 17.04
N THR A 4 -12.42 -16.15 17.80
CA THR A 4 -10.96 -16.37 17.83
C THR A 4 -10.53 -17.33 16.72
N GLY A 5 -11.04 -17.12 15.50
CA GLY A 5 -10.49 -17.74 14.31
C GLY A 5 -9.21 -17.00 13.90
N SER A 6 -8.18 -17.76 13.49
CA SER A 6 -6.97 -17.21 12.85
C SER A 6 -7.36 -16.16 11.80
N PRO A 7 -6.65 -15.02 11.67
CA PRO A 7 -6.90 -14.03 10.61
C PRO A 7 -7.02 -14.64 9.21
N ALA A 8 -6.32 -15.75 8.96
CA ALA A 8 -6.45 -16.52 7.73
C ALA A 8 -7.88 -17.06 7.53
N LEU A 9 -8.51 -17.64 8.56
CA LEU A 9 -9.89 -18.16 8.43
C LEU A 9 -10.91 -17.05 8.15
N LYS A 10 -10.68 -15.84 8.70
CA LYS A 10 -11.52 -14.67 8.40
C LYS A 10 -11.35 -14.17 6.97
N LEU A 11 -10.18 -14.37 6.36
CA LEU A 11 -9.94 -14.01 4.96
C LEU A 11 -10.88 -14.76 4.01
N ASN A 12 -11.11 -16.06 4.22
CA ASN A 12 -12.06 -16.83 3.40
C ASN A 12 -13.48 -16.26 3.49
N LEU A 13 -13.94 -15.92 4.70
CA LEU A 13 -15.26 -15.31 4.89
C LEU A 13 -15.36 -13.96 4.13
N LEU A 14 -14.32 -13.13 4.18
CA LEU A 14 -14.29 -11.87 3.43
C LEU A 14 -14.32 -12.10 1.91
N THR A 15 -13.60 -13.10 1.42
CA THR A 15 -13.64 -13.48 0.00
C THR A 15 -15.06 -13.91 -0.42
N GLN A 16 -15.73 -14.72 0.40
CA GLN A 16 -17.10 -15.18 0.13
C GLN A 16 -18.09 -14.01 0.11
N ILE A 17 -18.07 -13.15 1.15
CA ILE A 17 -18.93 -11.96 1.23
C ILE A 17 -18.79 -11.08 -0.02
N LEU A 18 -17.56 -10.90 -0.51
CA LEU A 18 -17.28 -10.13 -1.72
C LEU A 18 -17.87 -10.81 -2.97
N GLN A 19 -17.70 -12.12 -3.12
CA GLN A 19 -18.13 -12.88 -4.29
C GLN A 19 -19.65 -13.03 -4.36
N ASP A 20 -20.30 -13.18 -3.21
CA ASP A 20 -21.75 -13.38 -3.10
C ASP A 20 -22.53 -12.05 -3.23
N GLY A 21 -21.84 -10.91 -3.39
CA GLY A 21 -22.47 -9.61 -3.57
C GLY A 21 -23.15 -9.07 -2.31
N HIS A 22 -22.70 -9.49 -1.14
CA HIS A 22 -23.27 -9.07 0.15
C HIS A 22 -22.86 -7.65 0.60
N LEU A 23 -22.06 -6.95 -0.19
CA LEU A 23 -21.61 -5.60 0.14
C LEU A 23 -22.70 -4.58 -0.17
N VAL A 24 -23.01 -3.75 0.83
CA VAL A 24 -24.13 -2.80 0.79
C VAL A 24 -23.75 -1.51 0.07
N ASP A 25 -22.46 -1.13 0.12
CA ASP A 25 -21.96 0.10 -0.50
C ASP A 25 -20.48 0.03 -0.92
N ASP A 26 -20.04 1.08 -1.61
CA ASP A 26 -18.66 1.27 -2.04
C ASP A 26 -17.68 1.46 -0.86
N ALA A 27 -18.14 1.99 0.28
CA ALA A 27 -17.32 2.17 1.47
C ALA A 27 -16.86 0.83 2.05
N SER A 28 -17.75 -0.17 2.02
CA SER A 28 -17.50 -1.54 2.46
C SER A 28 -16.32 -2.18 1.70
N LEU A 29 -16.17 -1.89 0.40
CA LEU A 29 -15.02 -2.37 -0.40
C LEU A 29 -13.70 -1.82 0.14
N VAL A 30 -13.66 -0.53 0.44
CA VAL A 30 -12.47 0.15 0.95
C VAL A 30 -12.13 -0.30 2.36
N GLU A 31 -13.12 -0.51 3.22
CA GLU A 31 -12.94 -1.02 4.58
C GLU A 31 -12.39 -2.45 4.57
N ILE A 32 -12.93 -3.34 3.73
CA ILE A 32 -12.44 -4.71 3.59
C ILE A 32 -10.99 -4.71 3.12
N ALA A 33 -10.67 -3.96 2.05
CA ALA A 33 -9.29 -3.86 1.58
C ALA A 33 -8.35 -3.31 2.67
N SER A 34 -8.79 -2.29 3.41
CA SER A 34 -8.01 -1.69 4.51
C SER A 34 -7.78 -2.67 5.65
N ALA A 35 -8.80 -3.44 6.03
CA ALA A 35 -8.70 -4.47 7.06
C ALA A 35 -7.75 -5.60 6.65
N ILE A 36 -7.83 -6.06 5.40
CA ILE A 36 -6.93 -7.09 4.87
C ILE A 36 -5.49 -6.57 4.83
N VAL A 37 -5.25 -5.36 4.31
CA VAL A 37 -3.92 -4.74 4.25
C VAL A 37 -3.30 -4.56 5.65
N ALA A 38 -4.12 -4.17 6.64
CA ALA A 38 -3.69 -4.03 8.03
C ALA A 38 -3.36 -5.38 8.69
N ALA A 39 -3.98 -6.48 8.23
CA ALA A 39 -3.77 -7.81 8.78
C ALA A 39 -2.35 -8.32 8.49
N ARG A 40 -1.75 -8.98 9.48
CA ARG A 40 -0.53 -9.76 9.32
C ARG A 40 -0.91 -11.18 8.98
N LEU A 41 -0.71 -11.58 7.72
CA LEU A 41 -1.09 -12.89 7.21
C LEU A 41 0.15 -13.77 6.98
N PRO A 42 0.07 -15.09 7.20
CA PRO A 42 1.16 -15.98 6.83
C PRO A 42 1.29 -16.04 5.31
N ASP A 43 2.53 -16.11 4.81
CA ASP A 43 2.79 -16.30 3.39
C ASP A 43 2.77 -17.79 3.03
N ASN A 44 1.61 -18.27 2.61
CA ASN A 44 1.44 -19.63 2.09
C ASN A 44 0.48 -19.62 0.89
N SER A 45 0.45 -20.73 0.15
CA SER A 45 -0.36 -20.88 -1.06
C SER A 45 -1.85 -20.62 -0.81
N TRP A 46 -2.36 -21.05 0.34
CA TRP A 46 -3.77 -20.86 0.73
C TRP A 46 -4.12 -19.37 0.88
N VAL A 47 -3.32 -18.60 1.62
CA VAL A 47 -3.52 -17.16 1.78
C VAL A 47 -3.37 -16.44 0.44
N ARG A 48 -2.33 -16.76 -0.34
CA ARG A 48 -2.12 -16.16 -1.67
C ARG A 48 -3.30 -16.42 -2.61
N GLY A 49 -3.86 -17.63 -2.57
CA GLY A 49 -5.06 -17.99 -3.33
C GLY A 49 -6.25 -17.10 -3.00
N HIS A 50 -6.55 -16.91 -1.71
CA HIS A 50 -7.66 -16.07 -1.27
C HIS A 50 -7.45 -14.58 -1.55
N ILE A 51 -6.21 -14.08 -1.42
CA ILE A 51 -5.87 -12.71 -1.80
C ILE A 51 -6.08 -12.51 -3.31
N LYS A 52 -5.62 -13.45 -4.14
CA LYS A 52 -5.84 -13.39 -5.59
C LYS A 52 -7.32 -13.41 -5.95
N GLN A 53 -8.11 -14.26 -5.30
CA GLN A 53 -9.56 -14.29 -5.46
C GLN A 53 -10.21 -12.97 -5.03
N THR A 54 -9.78 -12.38 -3.92
CA THR A 54 -10.25 -11.06 -3.44
C THR A 54 -9.93 -9.97 -4.47
N LEU A 55 -8.69 -9.89 -4.94
CA LEU A 55 -8.27 -8.93 -5.97
C LEU A 55 -9.08 -9.06 -7.26
N SER A 56 -9.42 -10.29 -7.66
CA SER A 56 -10.27 -10.56 -8.81
C SER A 56 -11.73 -10.17 -8.56
N GLY A 57 -12.25 -10.45 -7.36
CA GLY A 57 -13.64 -10.17 -6.99
C GLY A 57 -13.91 -8.68 -6.77
N LEU A 58 -12.92 -7.91 -6.35
CA LEU A 58 -13.03 -6.45 -6.26
C LEU A 58 -13.32 -5.85 -7.65
N GLY A 59 -12.71 -6.41 -8.70
CA GLY A 59 -12.86 -5.89 -10.05
C GLY A 59 -12.38 -4.44 -10.19
N SER A 60 -12.87 -3.74 -11.22
CA SER A 60 -12.58 -2.32 -11.45
C SER A 60 -13.77 -1.62 -12.14
N SER A 61 -14.99 -1.94 -11.72
CA SER A 61 -16.22 -1.38 -12.31
C SER A 61 -16.57 0.00 -11.76
N SER A 62 -16.15 0.29 -10.52
CA SER A 62 -16.32 1.59 -9.85
C SER A 62 -14.97 2.19 -9.41
N ILE A 63 -14.94 3.50 -9.17
CA ILE A 63 -13.75 4.16 -8.63
C ILE A 63 -13.30 3.56 -7.28
N TRP A 64 -14.25 3.09 -6.47
CA TRP A 64 -13.98 2.55 -5.14
C TRP A 64 -13.50 1.10 -5.19
N SER A 65 -14.02 0.32 -6.15
CA SER A 65 -13.47 -1.01 -6.44
C SER A 65 -12.01 -0.92 -6.89
N LEU A 66 -11.68 0.04 -7.76
CA LEU A 66 -10.30 0.31 -8.18
C LEU A 66 -9.43 0.80 -7.01
N TYR A 67 -9.98 1.65 -6.14
CA TYR A 67 -9.28 2.10 -4.93
C TYR A 67 -8.89 0.89 -4.06
N ALA A 68 -9.87 0.05 -3.71
CA ALA A 68 -9.68 -1.14 -2.90
C ALA A 68 -8.69 -2.11 -3.55
N GLN A 69 -8.78 -2.30 -4.88
CA GLN A 69 -7.88 -3.17 -5.63
C GLN A 69 -6.43 -2.67 -5.60
N ILE A 70 -6.18 -1.38 -5.86
CA ILE A 70 -4.84 -0.79 -5.81
C ILE A 70 -4.28 -0.86 -4.39
N TRP A 71 -5.09 -0.55 -3.37
CA TRP A 71 -4.67 -0.59 -1.97
C TRP A 71 -4.32 -2.00 -1.49
N LEU A 72 -5.06 -3.01 -1.94
CA LEU A 72 -4.75 -4.40 -1.62
C LEU A 72 -3.49 -4.86 -2.37
N ALA A 73 -3.39 -4.56 -3.67
CA ALA A 73 -2.24 -4.89 -4.50
C ALA A 73 -0.95 -4.22 -4.00
N SER A 74 -1.03 -3.04 -3.39
CA SER A 74 0.12 -2.33 -2.82
C SER A 74 0.75 -2.98 -1.60
N LYS A 75 0.16 -4.06 -1.05
CA LYS A 75 0.82 -4.96 -0.10
C LYS A 75 1.10 -6.34 -0.71
N TYR A 76 0.13 -6.91 -1.42
CA TYR A 76 0.17 -8.35 -1.72
C TYR A 76 0.64 -8.72 -3.14
N SER A 77 0.71 -7.76 -4.06
CA SER A 77 1.08 -8.01 -5.46
C SER A 77 2.54 -7.64 -5.74
N SER A 78 3.08 -8.23 -6.81
CA SER A 78 4.36 -7.80 -7.37
C SER A 78 4.28 -6.38 -7.93
N ASN A 79 5.44 -5.76 -8.19
CA ASN A 79 5.47 -4.46 -8.83
C ASN A 79 4.91 -4.49 -10.27
N ASP A 80 5.12 -5.58 -11.01
CA ASP A 80 4.56 -5.75 -12.37
C ASP A 80 3.03 -5.84 -12.33
N GLU A 81 2.48 -6.63 -11.41
CA GLU A 81 1.02 -6.76 -11.23
C GLU A 81 0.38 -5.43 -10.82
N LEU A 82 0.97 -4.74 -9.84
CA LEU A 82 0.49 -3.42 -9.41
C LEU A 82 0.57 -2.40 -10.54
N MET A 83 1.66 -2.40 -11.31
CA MET A 83 1.81 -1.53 -12.47
C MET A 83 0.76 -1.82 -13.54
N ALA A 84 0.46 -3.09 -13.81
CA ALA A 84 -0.54 -3.48 -14.79
C ALA A 84 -1.93 -2.95 -14.43
N ILE A 85 -2.31 -3.02 -13.14
CA ILE A 85 -3.58 -2.45 -12.62
C ILE A 85 -3.61 -0.94 -12.86
N ILE A 86 -2.53 -0.23 -12.49
CA ILE A 86 -2.44 1.23 -12.61
C ILE A 86 -2.50 1.66 -14.09
N ASP A 87 -1.70 1.04 -14.95
CA ASP A 87 -1.57 1.43 -16.36
C ASP A 87 -2.89 1.17 -17.13
N THR A 88 -3.48 -0.01 -16.94
CA THR A 88 -4.72 -0.41 -17.64
C THR A 88 -5.92 0.46 -17.25
N LYS A 89 -5.89 1.08 -16.07
CA LYS A 89 -7.00 1.88 -15.53
C LYS A 89 -6.68 3.38 -15.45
N ALA A 90 -5.66 3.85 -16.18
CA ALA A 90 -5.22 5.25 -16.20
C ALA A 90 -6.34 6.25 -16.49
N SER A 91 -7.25 5.92 -17.42
CA SER A 91 -8.40 6.77 -17.74
C SER A 91 -9.40 6.93 -16.60
N MET A 92 -9.51 5.92 -15.73
CA MET A 92 -10.45 5.90 -14.61
C MET A 92 -9.90 6.65 -13.40
N TRP A 93 -8.64 6.40 -13.01
CA TRP A 93 -8.08 7.07 -11.84
C TRP A 93 -7.57 8.48 -12.14
N GLY A 94 -7.10 8.77 -13.36
CA GLY A 94 -6.47 10.04 -13.70
C GLY A 94 -7.41 11.25 -13.66
N SER A 95 -8.72 11.02 -13.73
CA SER A 95 -9.76 12.06 -13.62
C SER A 95 -10.33 12.21 -12.21
N ASN A 96 -9.95 11.34 -11.27
CA ASN A 96 -10.45 11.33 -9.91
C ASN A 96 -9.33 11.68 -8.91
N GLU A 97 -9.54 12.73 -8.12
CA GLU A 97 -8.51 13.24 -7.22
C GLU A 97 -8.07 12.21 -6.16
N HIS A 98 -9.02 11.50 -5.55
CA HIS A 98 -8.71 10.52 -4.50
C HIS A 98 -7.90 9.34 -5.03
N LEU A 99 -8.30 8.78 -6.18
CA LEU A 99 -7.57 7.71 -6.82
C LEU A 99 -6.20 8.17 -7.33
N THR A 100 -6.12 9.39 -7.85
CA THR A 100 -4.87 10.00 -8.26
C THR A 100 -3.88 10.11 -7.10
N ARG A 101 -4.34 10.56 -5.93
CA ARG A 101 -3.50 10.59 -4.70
C ARG A 101 -3.09 9.19 -4.26
N LEU A 102 -4.01 8.23 -4.32
CA LEU A 102 -3.71 6.82 -4.00
C LEU A 102 -2.61 6.27 -4.91
N VAL A 103 -2.78 6.41 -6.24
CA VAL A 103 -1.82 5.96 -7.23
C VAL A 103 -0.47 6.64 -7.00
N ALA A 104 -0.43 7.97 -6.87
CA ALA A 104 0.81 8.69 -6.56
C ALA A 104 1.48 8.22 -5.26
N GLY A 105 0.71 7.81 -4.24
CA GLY A 105 1.21 7.21 -3.01
C GLY A 105 1.94 5.88 -3.20
N MET A 106 1.72 5.20 -4.32
CA MET A 106 2.46 3.99 -4.70
C MET A 106 3.87 4.27 -5.20
N PHE A 107 4.30 5.53 -5.27
CA PHE A 107 5.66 5.90 -5.69
C PHE A 107 6.74 5.09 -4.97
N SER A 108 6.63 4.92 -3.66
CA SER A 108 7.60 4.16 -2.87
C SER A 108 7.70 2.68 -3.23
N ARG A 109 6.71 2.09 -3.92
CA ARG A 109 6.80 0.73 -4.45
C ARG A 109 7.75 0.63 -5.64
N PHE A 110 7.87 1.71 -6.42
CA PHE A 110 8.61 1.71 -7.68
C PHE A 110 10.00 2.34 -7.58
N VAL A 111 10.33 3.08 -6.52
CA VAL A 111 11.66 3.66 -6.34
C VAL A 111 12.75 2.57 -6.37
N GLY A 112 13.74 2.75 -7.23
CA GLY A 112 14.84 1.79 -7.42
C GLY A 112 14.46 0.55 -8.23
N SER A 113 13.21 0.43 -8.69
CA SER A 113 12.78 -0.69 -9.54
C SER A 113 12.93 -0.35 -11.03
N PRO A 114 13.03 -1.35 -11.92
CA PRO A 114 13.03 -1.14 -13.37
C PRO A 114 11.78 -0.41 -13.89
N LEU A 115 10.68 -0.43 -13.14
CA LEU A 115 9.41 0.20 -13.52
C LEU A 115 9.31 1.67 -13.11
N GLN A 116 10.30 2.23 -12.38
CA GLN A 116 10.25 3.60 -11.87
C GLN A 116 9.97 4.62 -12.98
N SER A 117 10.75 4.59 -14.07
CA SER A 117 10.63 5.56 -15.16
C SER A 117 9.27 5.50 -15.84
N LYS A 118 8.72 4.29 -16.01
CA LYS A 118 7.36 4.09 -16.55
C LYS A 118 6.32 4.69 -15.61
N PHE A 119 6.42 4.39 -14.31
CA PHE A 119 5.49 4.89 -13.31
C PHE A 119 5.46 6.43 -13.27
N GLU A 120 6.63 7.05 -13.25
CA GLU A 120 6.72 8.52 -13.25
C GLU A 120 6.16 9.13 -14.53
N ALA A 121 6.34 8.49 -15.68
CA ALA A 121 5.76 8.96 -16.94
C ALA A 121 4.22 8.93 -16.89
N ILE A 122 3.64 7.88 -16.30
CA ILE A 122 2.19 7.75 -16.08
C ILE A 122 1.68 8.88 -15.17
N LEU A 123 2.37 9.14 -14.05
CA LEU A 123 2.00 10.23 -13.13
C LEU A 123 2.10 11.61 -13.78
N ARG A 124 3.17 11.86 -14.55
CA ARG A 124 3.34 13.12 -15.29
C ARG A 124 2.22 13.32 -16.31
N LYS A 125 1.81 12.26 -17.00
CA LYS A 125 0.72 12.30 -17.99
C LYS A 125 -0.63 12.59 -17.34
N ALA A 126 -0.92 12.00 -16.17
CA ALA A 126 -2.15 12.30 -15.43
C ALA A 126 -2.18 13.76 -14.94
N GLY A 127 -1.02 14.28 -14.53
CA GLY A 127 -0.87 15.68 -14.14
C GLY A 127 -1.67 16.03 -12.88
N GLY A 128 -1.89 17.33 -12.64
CA GLY A 128 -2.69 17.82 -11.53
C GLY A 128 -1.94 17.98 -10.19
N PHE A 129 -2.52 18.81 -9.33
CA PHE A 129 -1.93 19.17 -8.03
C PHE A 129 -1.87 17.98 -7.07
N ALA A 130 -2.92 17.15 -7.04
CA ALA A 130 -2.97 15.95 -6.21
C ALA A 130 -1.84 14.95 -6.51
N THR A 131 -1.60 14.65 -7.79
CA THR A 131 -0.47 13.80 -8.21
C THR A 131 0.86 14.42 -7.80
N SER A 132 1.02 15.70 -8.12
CA SER A 132 2.30 16.40 -7.96
C SER A 132 2.69 16.51 -6.48
N SER A 133 1.75 16.89 -5.61
CA SER A 133 1.98 17.02 -4.18
C SER A 133 2.37 15.70 -3.50
N VAL A 134 1.67 14.61 -3.80
CA VAL A 134 1.98 13.29 -3.21
C VAL A 134 3.30 12.72 -3.76
N THR A 135 3.54 12.88 -5.07
CA THR A 135 4.81 12.46 -5.69
C THR A 135 5.99 13.25 -5.11
N GLN A 136 5.82 14.57 -4.95
CA GLN A 136 6.83 15.45 -4.36
C GLN A 136 7.13 15.05 -2.92
N LEU A 137 6.10 14.78 -2.11
CA LEU A 137 6.27 14.27 -0.75
C LEU A 137 7.18 13.03 -0.76
N HIS A 138 6.86 12.00 -1.55
CA HIS A 138 7.68 10.79 -1.58
C HIS A 138 9.10 11.02 -2.12
N ARG A 139 9.29 11.96 -3.05
CA ARG A 139 10.61 12.36 -3.54
C ARG A 139 11.43 13.08 -2.46
N GLU A 140 10.81 13.99 -1.71
CA GLU A 140 11.47 14.67 -0.60
C GLU A 140 11.88 13.67 0.49
N LEU A 141 11.01 12.71 0.82
CA LEU A 141 11.33 11.64 1.76
C LEU A 141 12.47 10.74 1.27
N ALA A 142 12.52 10.45 -0.03
CA ALA A 142 13.54 9.57 -0.61
C ALA A 142 14.88 10.25 -0.88
N ASN A 143 14.92 11.57 -1.06
CA ASN A 143 16.13 12.25 -1.56
C ASN A 143 16.65 13.38 -0.67
N THR A 144 15.91 13.80 0.37
CA THR A 144 16.29 14.96 1.19
C THR A 144 16.27 14.67 2.68
N VAL A 145 17.24 15.22 3.42
CA VAL A 145 17.25 15.15 4.90
C VAL A 145 16.15 16.01 5.51
N ALA A 146 15.78 17.11 4.84
CA ALA A 146 14.70 17.99 5.25
C ALA A 146 13.35 17.25 5.31
N GLY A 147 13.04 16.44 4.29
CA GLY A 147 11.83 15.61 4.26
C GLY A 147 11.75 14.66 5.46
N PHE A 148 12.83 13.94 5.77
CA PHE A 148 12.90 13.09 6.97
C PHE A 148 12.68 13.90 8.25
N THR A 149 13.36 15.04 8.39
CA THR A 149 13.29 15.89 9.57
C THR A 149 11.85 16.38 9.82
N ALA A 150 11.16 16.81 8.76
CA ALA A 150 9.80 17.33 8.83
C ALA A 150 8.80 16.29 9.37
N ILE A 151 8.93 15.02 8.96
CA ILE A 151 8.01 13.96 9.38
C ILE A 151 8.53 13.10 10.52
N ARG A 152 9.70 13.41 11.11
CA ARG A 152 10.39 12.52 12.05
C ARG A 152 9.48 12.09 13.21
N LYS A 153 8.80 13.05 13.85
CA LYS A 153 7.86 12.76 14.95
C LYS A 153 6.70 11.88 14.49
N PHE A 154 6.18 12.12 13.30
CA PHE A 154 5.11 11.31 12.73
C PHE A 154 5.58 9.89 12.42
N ILE A 155 6.74 9.70 11.77
CA ILE A 155 7.22 8.38 11.35
C ILE A 155 7.61 7.50 12.55
N VAL A 156 8.17 8.06 13.62
CA VAL A 156 8.60 7.28 14.81
C VAL A 156 7.45 6.89 15.74
N ALA A 157 6.30 7.55 15.67
CA ALA A 157 5.14 7.19 16.48
C ALA A 157 4.66 5.75 16.16
N HIS A 158 4.19 4.99 17.13
CA HIS A 158 3.63 3.66 16.88
C HIS A 158 2.12 3.73 16.64
N ASN A 159 1.60 2.85 15.78
CA ASN A 159 0.17 2.58 15.67
C ASN A 159 -0.15 1.30 16.44
N THR A 160 -0.14 1.36 17.78
CA THR A 160 -0.18 0.18 18.67
C THR A 160 -1.43 -0.69 18.51
N SER A 161 -2.53 -0.13 18.01
CA SER A 161 -3.78 -0.86 17.71
C SER A 161 -3.74 -1.69 16.44
N LEU A 162 -2.76 -1.49 15.55
CA LEU A 162 -2.64 -2.22 14.29
C LEU A 162 -1.74 -3.46 14.43
N PRO A 163 -2.05 -4.58 13.75
CA PRO A 163 -1.26 -5.81 13.84
C PRO A 163 0.24 -5.63 13.52
N ASN A 164 0.57 -4.79 12.53
CA ASN A 164 1.94 -4.48 12.15
C ASN A 164 2.54 -3.28 12.89
N ARG A 165 1.82 -2.69 13.86
CA ARG A 165 2.20 -1.50 14.63
C ARG A 165 2.49 -0.24 13.79
N ILE A 166 2.11 -0.26 12.52
CA ILE A 166 2.24 0.82 11.54
C ILE A 166 1.03 0.76 10.59
N SER A 167 0.54 1.89 10.12
CA SER A 167 -0.43 1.93 9.01
C SER A 167 0.26 1.68 7.68
N HIS A 168 -0.48 1.19 6.67
CA HIS A 168 0.13 0.93 5.37
C HIS A 168 0.61 2.21 4.67
N ALA A 169 -0.13 3.32 4.75
CA ALA A 169 0.33 4.61 4.22
C ALA A 169 1.67 5.04 4.83
N LYS A 170 1.81 4.86 6.15
CA LYS A 170 3.04 5.17 6.87
C LYS A 170 4.17 4.18 6.55
N PHE A 171 3.84 2.92 6.27
CA PHE A 171 4.78 1.95 5.73
C PHE A 171 5.30 2.36 4.34
N LEU A 172 4.44 2.87 3.45
CA LEU A 172 4.87 3.40 2.15
C LEU A 172 5.79 4.62 2.31
N MET A 173 5.55 5.50 3.29
CA MET A 173 6.47 6.59 3.62
C MET A 173 7.81 6.06 4.18
N LEU A 174 7.77 5.03 5.03
CA LEU A 174 8.97 4.36 5.53
C LEU A 174 9.82 3.79 4.39
N LEU A 175 9.22 3.16 3.38
CA LEU A 175 9.93 2.65 2.21
C LEU A 175 10.67 3.76 1.44
N SER A 176 10.10 4.96 1.34
CA SER A 176 10.81 6.12 0.76
C SER A 176 12.00 6.52 1.61
N LEU A 177 11.83 6.64 2.94
CA LEU A 177 12.90 7.00 3.86
C LEU A 177 14.05 5.99 3.88
N LEU A 178 13.75 4.69 3.83
CA LEU A 178 14.79 3.64 3.85
C LEU A 178 15.68 3.64 2.61
N ARG A 179 15.25 4.29 1.51
CA ARG A 179 16.05 4.49 0.29
C ARG A 179 16.85 5.79 0.29
N ASN A 180 16.68 6.64 1.30
CA ASN A 180 17.32 7.94 1.35
C ASN A 180 18.76 7.84 1.86
N ALA A 181 19.71 7.93 0.94
CA ALA A 181 21.15 7.88 1.22
C ALA A 181 21.65 9.07 2.06
N GLY A 182 20.88 10.16 2.16
CA GLY A 182 21.22 11.32 2.99
C GLY A 182 20.89 11.13 4.48
N ILE A 183 20.07 10.15 4.86
CA ILE A 183 19.76 9.88 6.27
C ILE A 183 20.94 9.16 6.93
N ALA A 184 21.37 9.66 8.08
CA ALA A 184 22.45 9.05 8.85
C ALA A 184 22.17 7.55 9.12
N PRO A 185 23.15 6.64 8.97
CA PRO A 185 22.95 5.20 9.15
C PRO A 185 22.37 4.81 10.52
N VAL A 186 22.72 5.55 11.58
CA VAL A 186 22.16 5.37 12.93
C VAL A 186 20.66 5.65 12.96
N ALA A 187 20.19 6.69 12.28
CA ALA A 187 18.78 7.03 12.19
C ALA A 187 18.01 6.00 11.33
N VAL A 188 18.61 5.49 10.25
CA VAL A 188 18.04 4.37 9.47
C VAL A 188 17.89 3.13 10.35
N THR A 189 18.92 2.79 11.13
CA THR A 189 18.89 1.66 12.07
C THR A 189 17.77 1.85 13.09
N GLN A 190 17.63 3.05 13.67
CA GLN A 190 16.55 3.38 14.58
C GLN A 190 15.16 3.17 13.94
N LEU A 191 14.96 3.63 12.70
CA LEU A 191 13.70 3.41 11.97
C LEU A 191 13.41 1.92 11.77
N LYS A 192 14.42 1.12 11.42
CA LYS A 192 14.30 -0.33 11.27
C LYS A 192 13.94 -1.00 12.61
N THR A 193 14.54 -0.58 13.72
CA THR A 193 14.22 -1.08 15.06
C THR A 193 12.79 -0.75 15.48
N ILE A 194 12.35 0.50 15.31
CA ILE A 194 11.00 0.96 15.66
C ILE A 194 9.95 0.17 14.87
N HIS A 195 10.17 -0.05 13.58
CA HIS A 195 9.21 -0.69 12.68
C HIS A 195 9.50 -2.17 12.42
N ALA A 196 10.29 -2.82 13.28
CA ALA A 196 10.74 -4.21 13.09
C ALA A 196 9.59 -5.20 12.89
N VAL A 197 8.44 -4.99 13.54
CA VAL A 197 7.26 -5.84 13.37
C VAL A 197 6.77 -5.78 11.91
N ALA A 198 6.61 -4.60 11.33
CA ALA A 198 6.18 -4.46 9.94
C ALA A 198 7.23 -4.99 8.95
N LEU A 199 8.52 -4.73 9.21
CA LEU A 199 9.61 -5.17 8.33
C LEU A 199 9.77 -6.70 8.28
N THR A 200 9.25 -7.41 9.27
CA THR A 200 9.21 -8.88 9.30
C THR A 200 7.88 -9.47 8.82
N ASP A 201 6.89 -8.65 8.43
CA ASP A 201 5.69 -9.15 7.76
C ASP A 201 6.11 -9.78 6.41
N PRO A 202 5.77 -11.05 6.13
CA PRO A 202 6.18 -11.72 4.89
C PRO A 202 5.81 -10.96 3.61
N PHE A 203 4.68 -10.25 3.61
CA PHE A 203 4.21 -9.47 2.47
C PHE A 203 4.78 -8.04 2.45
N TYR A 204 5.51 -7.60 3.47
CA TYR A 204 6.27 -6.35 3.43
C TYR A 204 7.76 -6.56 3.26
N ALA A 205 8.32 -7.66 3.77
CA ALA A 205 9.75 -7.92 3.78
C ALA A 205 10.38 -7.83 2.38
N HIS A 206 9.68 -8.31 1.35
CA HIS A 206 10.15 -8.25 -0.04
C HIS A 206 10.13 -6.85 -0.68
N LEU A 207 9.54 -5.85 -0.01
CA LEU A 207 9.46 -4.46 -0.49
C LEU A 207 10.57 -3.58 0.08
N VAL A 208 11.23 -4.04 1.15
CA VAL A 208 12.25 -3.29 1.88
C VAL A 208 13.57 -3.34 1.08
N PRO A 209 14.25 -2.19 0.89
CA PRO A 209 15.56 -2.14 0.24
C PRO A 209 16.70 -2.69 1.10
#